data_AF-A0A7S0PWZ3-F1
#
_entry.id   AF-A0A7S0PWZ3-F1
#
_cell.length_a   1.000
_cell.length_b   1.000
_cell.length_c   1.000
_cell.angle_alpha   90.00
_cell.angle_beta   90.00
_cell.angle_gamma   90.00
#
_symmetry.space_group_name_H-M   'P 1'
#
loop_
_entity.id
_entity.type
_entity.pdbx_description
1 polymer ?
#
loop_
_entity_poly.entity_id
_entity_poly.type
_entity_poly.pdbx_seq_one_letter_code
_entity_poly.pdbx_strand_id
1 'polypeptide(L)'
;TRQTYTLEGIEGSIKVDGGNIVFVEEEGIDYAPTTVQLPGGERVPFLFTVKELVAKGNGGSFKPGFQMGGDFSVPSYRTGLFLDPKGRGGTTGYDMAVALPGLQSGEEGDAELFKENNKTFDVGQGRIEMEVNKVNAEESEIGGVFVASQPGDTDMGSKVPKKILTKGIFYAKIQ
;
A
#
# COMPACT_ATOMS: atom_id res chain seq x y z
N THR A 1 9.31 -0.91 12.63
CA THR A 1 8.08 -1.31 13.37
C THR A 1 8.18 -2.71 14.00
N ARG A 2 9.33 -3.16 14.54
CA ARG A 2 9.54 -4.57 14.96
C ARG A 2 9.13 -5.54 13.83
N GLN A 3 8.50 -6.68 14.15
CA GLN A 3 8.17 -7.80 13.24
C GLN A 3 6.69 -7.78 12.84
N THR A 4 6.24 -6.72 12.17
CA THR A 4 4.83 -6.52 11.77
C THR A 4 4.70 -6.04 10.32
N TYR A 5 5.54 -6.55 9.43
CA TYR A 5 5.75 -6.00 8.08
C TYR A 5 5.54 -7.01 6.94
N THR A 6 5.29 -8.28 7.27
CA THR A 6 5.04 -9.34 6.29
C THR A 6 3.54 -9.48 6.04
N LEU A 7 3.20 -9.90 4.83
CA LEU A 7 1.84 -10.24 4.42
C LEU A 7 1.68 -11.76 4.46
N GLU A 8 0.49 -12.25 4.77
CA GLU A 8 0.22 -13.68 4.96
C GLU A 8 -1.23 -14.02 4.65
N GLY A 9 -1.48 -15.27 4.26
CA GLY A 9 -2.83 -15.77 4.00
C GLY A 9 -3.54 -15.05 2.84
N ILE A 10 -2.77 -14.46 1.92
CA ILE A 10 -3.32 -13.85 0.71
C ILE A 10 -3.78 -14.95 -0.24
N GLU A 11 -5.01 -14.83 -0.70
CA GLU A 11 -5.63 -15.73 -1.67
C GLU A 11 -6.27 -14.97 -2.83
N GLY A 12 -6.51 -15.68 -3.91
CA GLY A 12 -7.01 -15.10 -5.14
C GLY A 12 -7.12 -16.10 -6.27
N SER A 13 -7.94 -15.77 -7.26
CA SER A 13 -8.18 -16.64 -8.41
C SER A 13 -7.02 -16.61 -9.40
N ILE A 14 -6.65 -17.79 -9.91
CA ILE A 14 -5.73 -17.95 -11.04
C ILE A 14 -6.53 -18.22 -12.31
N LYS A 15 -6.26 -17.45 -13.36
CA LYS A 15 -6.87 -17.59 -14.69
C LYS A 15 -5.79 -17.69 -15.75
N VAL A 16 -6.11 -18.28 -16.89
CA VAL A 16 -5.22 -18.28 -18.07
C VAL A 16 -5.82 -17.36 -19.12
N ASP A 17 -5.13 -16.26 -19.40
CA ASP A 17 -5.51 -15.27 -20.41
C ASP A 17 -4.43 -15.15 -21.48
N GLY A 18 -4.79 -15.45 -22.74
CA GLY A 18 -3.86 -15.43 -23.87
C GLY A 18 -2.64 -16.34 -23.68
N GLY A 19 -2.80 -17.46 -22.98
CA GLY A 19 -1.72 -18.39 -22.65
C GLY A 19 -0.83 -17.97 -21.47
N ASN A 20 -1.14 -16.86 -20.80
CA ASN A 20 -0.44 -16.39 -19.61
C ASN A 20 -1.28 -16.61 -18.36
N ILE A 21 -0.63 -17.04 -17.28
CA ILE A 21 -1.23 -17.07 -15.94
C ILE A 21 -1.52 -15.64 -15.49
N VAL A 22 -2.70 -15.40 -14.94
CA VAL A 22 -3.11 -14.15 -14.30
C VAL A 22 -3.60 -14.48 -12.91
N PHE A 23 -3.00 -13.86 -11.90
CA PHE A 23 -3.43 -13.90 -10.51
C PHE A 23 -4.23 -12.64 -10.19
N VAL A 24 -5.41 -12.81 -9.58
CA VAL A 24 -6.25 -11.72 -9.09
C VAL A 24 -6.40 -11.90 -7.59
N GLU A 25 -5.84 -10.99 -6.81
CA GLU A 25 -5.95 -10.97 -5.35
C GLU A 25 -7.39 -10.67 -4.91
N GLU A 26 -7.85 -11.36 -3.86
CA GLU A 26 -9.24 -11.28 -3.38
C GLU A 26 -9.33 -11.11 -1.86
N GLU A 27 -8.56 -11.88 -1.08
CA GLU A 27 -8.63 -11.86 0.39
C GLU A 27 -7.25 -12.07 1.04
N GLY A 28 -7.16 -11.82 2.36
CA GLY A 28 -6.02 -12.15 3.20
C GLY A 28 -5.50 -10.98 4.04
N ILE A 29 -4.33 -11.16 4.66
CA ILE A 29 -3.59 -10.05 5.29
C ILE A 29 -2.78 -9.36 4.18
N ASP A 30 -3.49 -8.56 3.39
CA ASP A 30 -3.02 -7.88 2.19
C ASP A 30 -2.43 -6.49 2.46
N TYR A 31 -2.27 -6.10 3.73
CA TYR A 31 -1.56 -4.89 4.12
C TYR A 31 -0.80 -4.99 5.45
N ALA A 32 0.26 -4.19 5.58
CA ALA A 32 1.06 -4.04 6.79
C ALA A 32 1.55 -2.59 6.97
N PRO A 33 1.05 -1.84 7.98
CA PRO A 33 1.53 -0.49 8.25
C PRO A 33 2.96 -0.55 8.79
N THR A 34 3.88 0.07 8.06
CA THR A 34 5.31 0.02 8.34
C THR A 34 5.88 1.42 8.39
N THR A 35 6.87 1.63 9.26
CA THR A 35 7.64 2.87 9.32
C THR A 35 9.11 2.53 9.26
N VAL A 36 9.78 3.13 8.28
CA VAL A 36 11.24 3.10 8.12
C VAL A 36 11.81 4.46 8.49
N GLN A 37 13.10 4.49 8.81
CA GLN A 37 13.81 5.72 9.16
C GLN A 37 14.93 5.95 8.15
N LEU A 38 14.90 7.11 7.49
CA LEU A 38 15.98 7.52 6.60
C LEU A 38 17.23 7.90 7.41
N PRO A 39 18.42 7.85 6.79
CA PRO A 39 19.58 8.55 7.32
C PRO A 39 19.21 10.01 7.62
N GLY A 40 19.51 10.48 8.85
CA GLY A 40 19.10 11.81 9.32
C GLY A 40 17.86 11.83 10.21
N GLY A 41 17.18 10.68 10.40
CA GLY A 41 16.14 10.54 11.42
C GLY A 41 14.71 10.77 10.94
N GLU A 42 14.51 11.17 9.68
CA GLU A 42 13.18 11.29 9.09
C GLU A 42 12.48 9.93 9.08
N ARG A 43 11.27 9.88 9.66
CA ARG A 43 10.42 8.70 9.66
C ARG A 43 9.50 8.73 8.45
N VAL A 44 9.49 7.64 7.69
CA VAL A 44 8.67 7.47 6.50
C VAL A 44 7.69 6.31 6.75
N PRO A 45 6.46 6.61 7.19
CA PRO A 45 5.40 5.63 7.26
C PRO A 45 4.86 5.32 5.86
N PHE A 46 4.44 4.08 5.64
CA PHE A 46 3.76 3.63 4.44
C PHE A 46 2.96 2.36 4.76
N LEU A 47 1.98 2.05 3.90
CA LEU A 47 1.17 0.86 4.00
C LEU A 47 1.69 -0.16 2.99
N PHE A 48 2.55 -1.11 3.39
CA PHE A 48 2.96 -2.18 2.48
C PHE A 48 1.72 -3.01 2.13
N THR A 49 1.36 -3.13 0.86
CA THR A 49 0.09 -3.78 0.48
C THR A 49 0.19 -4.44 -0.89
N VAL A 50 -0.74 -5.36 -1.15
CA VAL A 50 -1.01 -5.94 -2.48
C VAL A 50 -2.52 -5.94 -2.80
N LYS A 51 -3.27 -5.01 -2.19
CA LYS A 51 -4.71 -4.85 -2.40
C LYS A 51 -5.07 -4.71 -3.86
N GLU A 52 -6.08 -5.46 -4.30
CA GLU A 52 -6.61 -5.40 -5.67
C GLU A 52 -5.53 -5.72 -6.72
N LEU A 53 -4.51 -6.50 -6.35
CA LEU A 53 -3.43 -6.87 -7.26
C LEU A 53 -3.96 -7.73 -8.40
N VAL A 54 -3.65 -7.32 -9.63
CA VAL A 54 -3.79 -8.14 -10.83
C VAL A 54 -2.41 -8.40 -11.42
N ALA A 55 -1.82 -9.56 -11.13
CA ALA A 55 -0.49 -9.94 -11.59
C ALA A 55 -0.55 -10.83 -12.83
N LYS A 56 0.05 -10.38 -13.93
CA LYS A 56 0.14 -11.13 -15.19
C LYS A 56 1.51 -11.78 -15.32
N GLY A 57 1.50 -13.07 -15.60
CA GLY A 57 2.67 -13.89 -15.86
C GLY A 57 3.23 -13.73 -17.27
N ASN A 58 4.47 -14.16 -17.45
CA ASN A 58 5.16 -14.23 -18.75
C ASN A 58 4.96 -15.58 -19.47
N GLY A 59 4.06 -16.44 -19.00
CA GLY A 59 3.73 -17.72 -19.63
C GLY A 59 2.64 -18.50 -18.89
N GLY A 60 2.36 -19.72 -19.35
CA GLY A 60 1.27 -20.57 -18.86
C GLY A 60 1.67 -21.65 -17.84
N SER A 61 2.91 -21.63 -17.34
CA SER A 61 3.39 -22.66 -16.40
C SER A 61 4.37 -22.08 -15.38
N PHE A 62 4.21 -22.49 -14.12
CA PHE A 62 5.13 -22.17 -13.05
C PHE A 62 6.41 -22.99 -13.20
N LYS A 63 7.54 -22.30 -13.37
CA LYS A 63 8.88 -22.87 -13.52
C LYS A 63 9.92 -21.89 -12.99
N PRO A 64 11.14 -22.33 -12.65
CA PRO A 64 12.23 -21.40 -12.35
C PRO A 64 12.41 -20.37 -13.47
N GLY A 65 12.44 -19.08 -13.12
CA GLY A 65 12.49 -17.94 -14.05
C GLY A 65 11.12 -17.49 -14.57
N PHE A 66 10.02 -18.12 -14.15
CA PHE A 66 8.68 -17.58 -14.40
C PHE A 66 8.54 -16.25 -13.66
N GLN A 67 8.09 -15.22 -14.37
CA GLN A 67 7.90 -13.88 -13.82
C GLN A 67 6.43 -13.51 -13.90
N MET A 68 5.93 -12.84 -12.87
CA MET A 68 4.61 -12.24 -12.88
C MET A 68 4.65 -10.87 -12.22
N GLY A 69 3.88 -9.93 -12.74
CA GLY A 69 3.86 -8.57 -12.23
C GLY A 69 2.57 -7.87 -12.52
N GLY A 70 2.28 -6.85 -11.73
CA GLY A 70 0.98 -6.20 -11.73
C GLY A 70 0.98 -4.92 -10.93
N ASP A 71 -0.03 -4.11 -11.22
CA ASP A 71 -0.32 -2.93 -10.42
C ASP A 71 -1.32 -3.31 -9.31
N PHE A 72 -1.25 -2.60 -8.19
CA PHE A 72 -2.11 -2.78 -7.03
C PHE A 72 -2.51 -1.44 -6.43
N SER A 73 -3.59 -1.43 -5.67
CA SER A 73 -4.14 -0.25 -5.01
C SER A 73 -3.41 0.04 -3.70
N VAL A 74 -3.09 1.32 -3.46
CA VAL A 74 -2.45 1.79 -2.22
C VAL A 74 -3.38 2.78 -1.55
N PRO A 75 -4.30 2.31 -0.68
CA PRO A 75 -5.20 3.20 0.02
C PRO A 75 -4.42 4.09 1.00
N SER A 76 -5.05 5.18 1.41
CA SER A 76 -4.51 6.08 2.43
C SER A 76 -4.09 5.31 3.68
N TYR A 77 -2.93 5.67 4.25
CA TYR A 77 -2.40 5.08 5.48
C TYR A 77 -3.35 5.25 6.68
N ARG A 78 -4.16 6.32 6.66
CA ARG A 78 -5.21 6.60 7.64
C ARG A 78 -6.58 6.64 6.97
N THR A 79 -7.56 6.00 7.59
CA THR A 79 -8.96 6.06 7.14
C THR A 79 -9.64 7.34 7.64
N GLY A 80 -10.83 7.64 7.11
CA GLY A 80 -11.54 8.88 7.42
C GLY A 80 -11.86 9.12 8.90
N LEU A 81 -11.96 8.05 9.71
CA LEU A 81 -12.21 8.13 11.15
C LEU A 81 -10.97 8.46 11.99
N PHE A 82 -9.78 8.45 11.39
CA PHE A 82 -8.58 8.91 12.07
C PHE A 82 -8.67 10.42 12.33
N LEU A 83 -8.34 10.82 13.56
CA LEU A 83 -8.29 12.22 13.96
C LEU A 83 -6.83 12.65 14.09
N ASP A 84 -6.52 13.81 13.54
CA ASP A 84 -5.26 14.47 13.82
C ASP A 84 -5.20 14.92 15.30
N PRO A 85 -4.02 15.33 15.80
CA PRO A 85 -3.86 15.70 17.21
C PRO A 85 -4.73 16.88 17.69
N LYS A 86 -5.37 17.61 16.78
CA LYS A 86 -6.29 18.72 17.07
C LYS A 86 -7.75 18.34 16.83
N GLY A 87 -8.03 17.05 16.62
CA GLY A 87 -9.38 16.52 16.45
C GLY A 87 -9.98 16.75 15.07
N ARG A 88 -9.17 17.01 14.03
CA ARG A 88 -9.65 17.13 12.64
C ARG A 88 -9.49 15.79 11.92
N GLY A 89 -10.51 15.34 11.20
CA GLY A 89 -10.51 14.06 10.48
C GLY A 89 -11.18 14.18 9.12
N GLY A 90 -11.23 13.06 8.39
CA GLY A 90 -11.84 13.04 7.05
C GLY A 90 -13.36 12.88 7.09
N THR A 91 -13.86 11.96 7.92
CA THR A 91 -15.31 11.70 8.06
C THR A 91 -15.91 12.33 9.31
N THR A 92 -15.10 12.58 10.33
CA THR A 92 -15.51 13.18 11.60
C THR A 92 -14.44 14.17 12.08
N GLY A 93 -14.74 14.88 13.16
CA GLY A 93 -13.82 15.86 13.74
C GLY A 93 -14.17 17.30 13.37
N TYR A 94 -13.33 18.22 13.82
CA TYR A 94 -13.44 19.64 13.46
C TYR A 94 -12.99 19.86 12.01
N ASP A 95 -13.60 20.83 11.35
CA ASP A 95 -13.28 21.31 10.00
C ASP A 95 -12.34 22.52 9.99
N MET A 96 -11.90 22.94 11.18
CA MET A 96 -11.26 24.22 11.41
C MET A 96 -10.12 24.12 12.42
N ALA A 97 -9.25 25.14 12.47
CA ALA A 97 -8.21 25.23 13.49
C ALA A 97 -8.78 25.62 14.87
N VAL A 98 -9.43 24.70 15.58
CA VAL A 98 -10.17 24.94 16.85
C VAL A 98 -9.38 25.67 17.95
N ALA A 99 -8.05 25.58 17.93
CA ALA A 99 -7.19 26.27 18.89
C ALA A 99 -6.97 27.77 18.59
N LEU A 100 -7.35 28.23 17.41
CA LEU A 100 -7.15 29.59 16.92
C LEU A 100 -8.49 30.21 16.47
N PRO A 101 -9.49 30.32 17.36
CA PRO A 101 -10.81 30.83 16.99
C PRO A 101 -10.76 32.27 16.44
N GLY A 102 -9.75 33.05 16.83
CA GLY A 102 -9.53 34.40 16.28
C GLY A 102 -9.22 34.42 14.78
N LEU A 103 -8.61 33.37 14.22
CA LEU A 103 -8.35 33.28 12.78
C LEU A 103 -9.65 33.15 11.97
N GLN A 104 -10.68 32.54 12.54
CA GLN A 104 -11.96 32.31 11.83
C GLN A 104 -12.81 33.57 11.69
N SER A 105 -12.47 34.64 12.41
CA SER A 105 -13.30 35.84 12.51
C SER A 105 -13.05 36.85 11.39
N GLY A 106 -12.01 36.68 10.57
CA GLY A 106 -11.71 37.53 9.42
C GLY A 106 -12.34 37.03 8.11
N GLU A 107 -12.40 37.86 7.07
CA GLU A 107 -12.93 37.48 5.74
C GLU A 107 -12.18 36.30 5.12
N GLU A 108 -10.87 36.19 5.34
CA GLU A 108 -10.04 35.09 4.84
C GLU A 108 -10.10 33.82 5.71
N GLY A 109 -10.66 33.92 6.92
CA GLY A 109 -10.76 32.79 7.86
C GLY A 109 -9.42 32.09 8.10
N ASP A 110 -9.43 30.75 8.07
CA ASP A 110 -8.24 29.90 8.15
C ASP A 110 -7.84 29.30 6.79
N ALA A 111 -8.06 30.04 5.68
CA ALA A 111 -7.77 29.59 4.33
C ALA A 111 -6.32 29.13 4.12
N GLU A 112 -5.34 29.76 4.78
CA GLU A 112 -3.93 29.32 4.74
C GLU A 112 -3.71 27.93 5.34
N LEU A 113 -4.60 27.47 6.22
CA LEU A 113 -4.58 26.16 6.86
C LEU A 113 -5.54 25.17 6.19
N PHE A 114 -6.17 25.54 5.08
CA PHE A 114 -7.13 24.69 4.39
C PHE A 114 -6.53 23.34 4.00
N LYS A 115 -5.24 23.32 3.62
CA LYS A 115 -4.52 22.08 3.27
C LYS A 115 -4.44 21.10 4.44
N GLU A 116 -4.27 21.59 5.66
CA GLU A 116 -4.22 20.76 6.87
C GLU A 116 -5.60 20.50 7.48
N ASN A 117 -6.58 21.38 7.25
CA ASN A 117 -7.96 21.23 7.70
C ASN A 117 -8.71 20.20 6.85
N ASN A 118 -8.56 20.26 5.52
CA ASN A 118 -9.21 19.35 4.60
C ASN A 118 -8.45 18.01 4.54
N LYS A 119 -8.90 17.04 5.32
CA LYS A 119 -8.31 15.69 5.36
C LYS A 119 -8.80 14.85 4.18
N THR A 120 -7.92 14.56 3.23
CA THR A 120 -8.26 13.74 2.06
C THR A 120 -7.99 12.26 2.28
N PHE A 121 -8.76 11.41 1.60
CA PHE A 121 -8.48 9.98 1.48
C PHE A 121 -7.85 9.73 0.11
N ASP A 122 -6.52 9.80 0.05
CA ASP A 122 -5.79 9.61 -1.21
C ASP A 122 -5.63 8.11 -1.49
N VAL A 123 -5.92 7.69 -2.73
CA VAL A 123 -5.63 6.34 -3.21
C VAL A 123 -4.54 6.42 -4.26
N GLY A 124 -3.39 5.80 -3.98
CA GLY A 124 -2.27 5.67 -4.89
C GLY A 124 -2.28 4.34 -5.63
N GLN A 125 -1.34 4.20 -6.56
CA GLN A 125 -1.09 2.96 -7.28
C GLN A 125 0.34 2.50 -7.00
N GLY A 126 0.49 1.23 -6.65
CA GLY A 126 1.76 0.52 -6.52
C GLY A 126 1.94 -0.48 -7.65
N ARG A 127 3.16 -0.99 -7.78
CA ARG A 127 3.51 -2.03 -8.74
C ARG A 127 4.45 -3.05 -8.12
N ILE A 128 4.18 -4.33 -8.35
CA ILE A 128 5.02 -5.44 -7.92
C ILE A 128 5.44 -6.29 -9.11
N GLU A 129 6.69 -6.75 -9.07
CA GLU A 129 7.26 -7.71 -10.02
C GLU A 129 7.83 -8.87 -9.18
N MET A 130 7.43 -10.10 -9.50
CA MET A 130 7.81 -11.33 -8.83
C MET A 130 8.52 -12.26 -9.81
N GLU A 131 9.53 -12.97 -9.32
CA GLU A 131 10.23 -14.00 -10.07
C GLU A 131 10.28 -15.29 -9.26
N VAL A 132 9.77 -16.38 -9.82
CA VAL A 132 9.80 -17.71 -9.22
C VAL A 132 11.19 -18.30 -9.37
N ASN A 133 11.83 -18.67 -8.26
CA ASN A 133 13.15 -19.30 -8.25
C ASN A 133 13.08 -20.81 -7.97
N LYS A 134 12.10 -21.25 -7.19
CA LYS A 134 11.91 -22.65 -6.78
C LYS A 134 10.47 -23.09 -6.98
N VAL A 135 10.31 -24.33 -7.44
CA VAL A 135 9.01 -24.98 -7.64
C VAL A 135 9.08 -26.37 -7.01
N ASN A 136 8.14 -26.68 -6.13
CA ASN A 136 7.90 -28.00 -5.61
C ASN A 136 6.57 -28.51 -6.19
N ALA A 137 6.66 -29.35 -7.23
CA ALA A 137 5.48 -29.86 -7.92
C ALA A 137 4.71 -30.92 -7.11
N GLU A 138 5.34 -31.58 -6.13
CA GLU A 138 4.68 -32.61 -5.31
C GLU A 138 3.68 -31.98 -4.33
N GLU A 139 4.01 -30.81 -3.78
CA GLU A 139 3.17 -30.07 -2.82
C GLU A 139 2.40 -28.89 -3.45
N SER A 140 2.56 -28.69 -4.75
CA SER A 140 2.05 -27.52 -5.50
C SER A 140 2.52 -26.18 -4.93
N GLU A 141 3.80 -26.07 -4.57
CA GLU A 141 4.36 -24.87 -3.94
C GLU A 141 5.35 -24.15 -4.86
N ILE A 142 5.34 -22.83 -4.81
CA ILE A 142 6.30 -21.96 -5.47
C ILE A 142 6.90 -20.97 -4.49
N GLY A 143 8.16 -20.61 -4.74
CA GLY A 143 8.86 -19.61 -3.96
C GLY A 143 9.83 -18.82 -4.82
N GLY A 144 10.03 -17.57 -4.46
CA GLY A 144 10.82 -16.66 -5.29
C GLY A 144 11.15 -15.34 -4.62
N VAL A 145 11.54 -14.38 -5.45
CA VAL A 145 11.86 -13.01 -5.04
C VAL A 145 10.86 -12.03 -5.62
N PHE A 146 10.66 -10.91 -4.94
CA PHE A 146 9.86 -9.81 -5.46
C PHE A 146 10.56 -8.47 -5.32
N VAL A 147 10.17 -7.54 -6.18
CA VAL A 147 10.48 -6.12 -6.10
C VAL A 147 9.17 -5.36 -6.22
N ALA A 148 8.83 -4.56 -5.21
CA ALA A 148 7.64 -3.71 -5.24
C ALA A 148 8.01 -2.25 -5.08
N SER A 149 7.23 -1.38 -5.74
CA SER A 149 7.36 0.06 -5.71
C SER A 149 5.99 0.68 -5.47
N GLN A 150 5.87 1.56 -4.47
CA GLN A 150 4.61 2.20 -4.11
C GLN A 150 4.82 3.58 -3.48
N PRO A 151 3.80 4.46 -3.45
CA PRO A 151 3.85 5.67 -2.64
C PRO A 151 3.81 5.36 -1.13
N GLY A 152 4.40 6.27 -0.35
CA GLY A 152 4.27 6.31 1.11
C GLY A 152 3.06 7.11 1.59
N ASP A 153 2.99 7.34 2.89
CA ASP A 153 1.94 8.12 3.54
C ASP A 153 1.95 9.61 3.13
N THR A 154 0.75 10.18 2.89
CA THR A 154 0.52 11.61 2.58
C THR A 154 0.03 12.42 3.79
N ASP A 155 -0.17 11.78 4.94
CA ASP A 155 -0.78 12.38 6.13
C ASP A 155 -2.12 13.09 5.78
N MET A 156 -2.99 12.34 5.10
CA MET A 156 -4.30 12.79 4.63
C MET A 156 -4.22 14.04 3.72
N GLY A 157 -3.25 14.04 2.80
CA GLY A 157 -3.05 15.11 1.81
C GLY A 157 -2.13 16.26 2.25
N SER A 158 -1.64 16.25 3.49
CA SER A 158 -0.85 17.35 4.05
C SER A 158 0.59 17.40 3.50
N LYS A 159 1.16 16.27 3.07
CA LYS A 159 2.55 16.16 2.58
C LYS A 159 2.67 15.33 1.30
N VAL A 160 3.74 15.59 0.54
CA VAL A 160 4.09 14.81 -0.66
C VAL A 160 4.64 13.45 -0.22
N PRO A 161 4.11 12.32 -0.72
CA PRO A 161 4.59 11.00 -0.33
C PRO A 161 5.95 10.72 -0.97
N LYS A 162 6.82 10.01 -0.25
CA LYS A 162 8.04 9.46 -0.85
C LYS A 162 7.73 8.16 -1.58
N LYS A 163 8.48 7.86 -2.64
CA LYS A 163 8.45 6.57 -3.32
C LYS A 163 9.19 5.53 -2.47
N ILE A 164 8.53 4.41 -2.17
CA ILE A 164 9.06 3.30 -1.39
C ILE A 164 9.38 2.15 -2.33
N LEU A 165 10.57 1.58 -2.19
CA LEU A 165 11.00 0.37 -2.91
C LEU A 165 11.25 -0.74 -1.87
N THR A 166 10.51 -1.84 -1.98
CA THR A 166 10.71 -3.04 -1.16
C THR A 166 11.22 -4.19 -2.01
N LYS A 167 12.13 -4.97 -1.45
CA LYS A 167 12.64 -6.21 -2.06
C LYS A 167 12.57 -7.30 -1.02
N GLY A 168 12.16 -8.48 -1.42
CA GLY A 168 12.00 -9.59 -0.50
C GLY A 168 11.82 -10.91 -1.21
N ILE A 169 11.38 -11.89 -0.44
CA ILE A 169 11.00 -13.21 -0.91
C ILE A 169 9.49 -13.39 -0.79
N PHE A 170 8.93 -14.21 -1.67
CA PHE A 170 7.54 -14.63 -1.56
C PHE A 170 7.44 -16.15 -1.62
N TYR A 171 6.29 -16.63 -1.17
CA TYR A 171 5.91 -18.03 -1.18
C TYR A 171 4.43 -18.12 -1.51
N ALA A 172 4.03 -19.14 -2.26
CA ALA A 172 2.63 -19.44 -2.52
C ALA A 172 2.41 -20.94 -2.71
N LYS A 173 1.21 -21.39 -2.39
CA LYS A 173 0.69 -22.72 -2.71
C LYS A 173 -0.40 -22.59 -3.77
N ILE A 174 -0.31 -23.38 -4.82
CA ILE A 174 -1.22 -23.38 -5.97
C ILE A 174 -2.27 -24.47 -5.74
N GLN A 175 -3.53 -24.15 -6.06
CA GLN A 175 -4.67 -25.07 -6.00
C GLN A 175 -5.34 -25.19 -7.37
#